data_AF-A0A076H7Q1-F1
#
_entry.id   AF-A0A076H7Q1-F1
#
_cell.length_a   1.000
_cell.length_b   1.000
_cell.length_c   1.000
_cell.angle_alpha   90.00
_cell.angle_beta   90.00
_cell.angle_gamma   90.00
#
_symmetry.space_group_name_H-M   'P 1'
#
loop_
_entity.id
_entity.type
_entity.pdbx_description
1 polymer ?
#
loop_
_entity_poly.entity_id
_entity_poly.type
_entity_poly.pdbx_seq_one_letter_code
_entity_poly.pdbx_strand_id
1 'polypeptide(L)'
;MIDDFSDYTKEQLIAALQNEYVYLIHDDFDPEEDMSAEEHLESIKSLTLESIKEEILESIEADNDNQDDGDSISVSDYMNRWLY
;
A
#
# COMPACT_ATOMS: atom_id res chain seq x y z
N MET A 1 -10.70 -16.88 -4.64
CA MET A 1 -10.64 -16.37 -3.26
C MET A 1 -10.06 -14.99 -3.41
N ILE A 2 -10.78 -13.96 -2.99
CA ILE A 2 -10.16 -12.64 -2.83
C ILE A 2 -9.34 -12.81 -1.56
N ASP A 3 -8.01 -12.77 -1.67
CA ASP A 3 -7.11 -12.85 -0.51
C ASP A 3 -7.55 -11.81 0.53
N ASP A 4 -7.95 -12.29 1.70
CA ASP A 4 -8.80 -11.54 2.61
C ASP A 4 -7.94 -10.76 3.60
N PHE A 5 -8.18 -9.45 3.71
CA PHE A 5 -7.55 -8.58 4.70
C PHE A 5 -7.79 -9.02 6.16
N SER A 6 -8.67 -9.99 6.40
CA SER A 6 -9.00 -10.54 7.72
C SER A 6 -7.80 -11.11 8.49
N ASP A 7 -6.73 -11.50 7.82
CA ASP A 7 -5.50 -12.00 8.47
C ASP A 7 -4.58 -10.90 9.00
N TYR A 8 -4.89 -9.63 8.72
CA TYR A 8 -4.04 -8.48 9.05
C TYR A 8 -4.77 -7.48 9.95
N THR A 9 -4.03 -6.98 10.95
CA THR A 9 -4.49 -5.88 11.79
C THR A 9 -4.45 -4.54 11.05
N LYS A 10 -5.24 -3.55 11.49
CA LYS A 10 -5.17 -2.19 10.94
C LYS A 10 -3.73 -1.64 10.97
N GLU A 11 -3.00 -1.89 12.05
CA GLU A 11 -1.61 -1.43 12.20
C GLU A 11 -0.67 -2.08 11.18
N GLN A 12 -0.84 -3.37 10.88
CA GLN A 12 -0.07 -4.05 9.84
C GLN A 12 -0.37 -3.50 8.45
N LEU A 13 -1.64 -3.20 8.15
CA LEU A 13 -2.03 -2.58 6.88
C LEU A 13 -1.45 -1.17 6.72
N ILE A 14 -1.50 -0.36 7.79
CA ILE A 14 -0.85 0.96 7.80
C ILE A 14 0.66 0.83 7.56
N ALA A 15 1.32 -0.12 8.22
CA ALA A 15 2.75 -0.33 8.09
C ALA A 15 3.14 -0.71 6.65
N ALA A 16 2.38 -1.61 6.01
CA ALA A 16 2.61 -2.01 4.62
C ALA A 16 2.46 -0.82 3.67
N LEU A 17 1.35 -0.08 3.74
CA LEU A 17 1.10 1.08 2.88
C LEU A 17 2.14 2.20 3.09
N GLN A 18 2.58 2.40 4.33
CA GLN A 18 3.65 3.35 4.63
C GLN A 18 4.99 2.93 4.03
N ASN A 19 5.34 1.63 4.12
CA ASN A 19 6.60 1.13 3.59
C ASN A 19 6.63 1.22 2.05
N GLU A 20 5.51 0.93 1.39
CA GLU A 20 5.37 1.15 -0.04
C GLU A 20 5.58 2.63 -0.38
N TYR A 21 4.87 3.55 0.27
CA TYR A 21 5.00 4.98 -0.04
C TYR A 21 6.43 5.48 0.16
N VAL A 22 7.08 5.11 1.27
CA VAL A 22 8.49 5.45 1.51
C VAL A 22 9.41 4.92 0.41
N TYR A 23 9.13 3.73 -0.13
CA TYR A 23 9.86 3.19 -1.27
C TYR A 23 9.61 4.01 -2.54
N LEU A 24 8.35 4.37 -2.83
CA LEU A 24 7.98 5.13 -4.02
C LEU A 24 8.63 6.53 -4.04
N ILE A 25 8.66 7.21 -2.90
CA ILE A 25 9.26 8.55 -2.80
C ILE A 25 10.79 8.53 -2.60
N HIS A 26 11.42 7.37 -2.41
CA HIS A 26 12.83 7.30 -2.00
C HIS A 26 13.79 8.04 -2.97
N ASP A 27 13.57 7.90 -4.28
CA ASP A 27 14.46 8.43 -5.32
C ASP A 27 13.91 9.68 -6.04
N ASP A 28 12.60 9.94 -5.99
CA ASP A 28 11.93 10.98 -6.80
C ASP A 28 11.02 11.92 -5.99
N PHE A 29 11.27 12.08 -4.68
CA PHE A 29 10.47 12.96 -3.82
C PHE A 29 10.52 14.43 -4.25
N ASP A 30 9.35 15.02 -4.51
CA ASP A 30 9.18 16.46 -4.75
C ASP A 30 8.43 17.11 -3.56
N PRO A 31 9.07 17.99 -2.77
CA PRO A 31 8.44 18.63 -1.62
C PRO A 31 7.28 19.58 -1.96
N GLU A 32 7.06 19.95 -3.23
CA GLU A 32 5.91 20.77 -3.64
C GLU A 32 4.68 19.92 -4.04
N GLU A 33 4.88 18.67 -4.45
CA GLU A 33 3.82 17.78 -4.97
C GLU A 33 3.55 16.58 -4.05
N ASP A 34 4.57 16.06 -3.36
CA ASP A 34 4.47 14.88 -2.50
C ASP A 34 4.28 15.24 -1.02
N MET A 35 3.56 14.37 -0.30
CA MET A 35 3.56 14.39 1.15
C MET A 35 4.90 13.87 1.67
N SER A 36 5.45 14.48 2.73
CA SER A 36 6.55 13.82 3.43
C SER A 36 6.11 12.47 4.00
N ALA A 37 7.07 11.55 4.22
CA ALA A 37 6.77 10.25 4.80
C ALA A 37 6.00 10.34 6.13
N GLU A 38 6.27 11.36 6.96
CA GLU A 38 5.57 11.58 8.22
C GLU A 38 4.13 12.06 8.00
N GLU A 39 3.92 13.00 7.07
CA GLU A 39 2.59 13.51 6.71
C GLU A 39 1.71 12.41 6.11
N HIS A 40 2.28 11.58 5.24
CA HIS A 40 1.59 10.41 4.71
C HIS A 40 1.17 9.47 5.86
N LEU A 41 2.08 9.11 6.77
CA LEU A 41 1.76 8.24 7.90
C LEU A 41 0.62 8.77 8.78
N GLU A 42 0.64 10.07 9.09
CA GLU A 42 -0.42 10.71 9.87
C GLU A 42 -1.76 10.74 9.10
N SER A 43 -1.71 10.97 7.78
CA SER A 43 -2.87 10.88 6.90
C SER A 43 -3.50 9.48 6.97
N ILE A 44 -2.72 8.41 6.75
CA ILE A 44 -3.23 7.03 6.76
C ILE A 44 -3.79 6.64 8.14
N LYS A 45 -3.14 7.06 9.25
CA LYS A 45 -3.64 6.77 10.60
C LYS A 45 -5.04 7.35 10.84
N SER A 46 -5.34 8.48 10.20
CA SER A 46 -6.65 9.13 10.30
C SER A 46 -7.76 8.41 9.51
N LEU A 47 -7.38 7.56 8.54
CA LEU A 47 -8.31 6.82 7.70
C LEU A 47 -9.04 5.70 8.45
N THR A 48 -10.18 5.30 7.89
CA THR A 48 -10.93 4.12 8.35
C THR A 48 -10.23 2.84 7.88
N LEU A 49 -10.55 1.71 8.53
CA LEU A 49 -10.04 0.42 8.07
C LEU A 49 -10.46 0.09 6.64
N GLU A 50 -11.68 0.48 6.22
CA GLU A 50 -12.16 0.25 4.87
C GLU A 50 -11.37 1.07 3.86
N SER A 51 -11.16 2.36 4.12
CA SER A 51 -10.36 3.23 3.26
C SER A 51 -8.92 2.73 3.10
N ILE A 52 -8.29 2.23 4.18
CA ILE A 52 -6.93 1.64 4.08
C ILE A 52 -6.91 0.41 3.17
N LYS A 53 -7.96 -0.41 3.21
CA LYS A 53 -8.07 -1.59 2.34
C LYS A 53 -8.26 -1.16 0.89
N GLU A 54 -9.05 -0.11 0.64
CA GLU A 54 -9.25 0.45 -0.70
C GLU A 54 -7.92 0.94 -1.28
N GLU A 55 -7.13 1.73 -0.55
CA GLU A 55 -5.81 2.20 -1.01
C GLU A 55 -4.86 1.04 -1.38
N ILE A 56 -4.83 -0.03 -0.56
CA ILE A 56 -4.02 -1.22 -0.86
C ILE A 56 -4.52 -1.93 -2.12
N LEU A 57 -5.84 -2.02 -2.32
CA LEU A 57 -6.41 -2.61 -3.52
C LEU A 57 -6.07 -1.77 -4.76
N GLU A 58 -6.13 -0.44 -4.69
CA GLU A 58 -5.77 0.44 -5.80
C GLU A 58 -4.29 0.28 -6.18
N SER A 59 -3.39 0.18 -5.20
CA SER A 59 -1.97 -0.13 -5.46
C SER A 59 -1.81 -1.48 -6.15
N ILE A 60 -2.47 -2.52 -5.64
CA ILE A 60 -2.44 -3.87 -6.24
C ILE A 60 -2.98 -3.85 -7.68
N GLU A 61 -4.08 -3.14 -7.93
CA GLU A 61 -4.66 -2.98 -9.26
C GLU A 61 -3.70 -2.27 -10.21
N ALA A 62 -3.01 -1.23 -9.74
CA ALA A 62 -2.00 -0.53 -10.52
C ALA A 62 -0.80 -1.43 -10.86
N ASP A 63 -0.28 -2.21 -9.91
CA ASP A 63 0.81 -3.18 -10.16
C ASP A 63 0.36 -4.25 -11.17
N ASN A 64 -0.88 -4.75 -11.04
CA ASN A 64 -1.43 -5.78 -11.91
C ASN A 64 -1.73 -5.30 -13.34
N ASP A 65 -2.21 -4.06 -13.53
CA ASP A 65 -2.47 -3.49 -14.86
C ASP A 65 -1.18 -3.35 -15.69
N ASN A 66 -0.04 -3.25 -15.02
CA ASN A 66 1.28 -3.15 -15.63
C ASN A 66 1.92 -4.51 -16.00
N GLN A 67 1.28 -5.66 -15.72
CA GLN A 67 1.84 -7.00 -15.97
C GLN A 67 1.34 -7.63 -17.27
N ASP A 68 2.25 -7.92 -18.21
CA ASP A 68 1.98 -8.48 -19.55
C ASP A 68 1.74 -10.01 -19.56
N ASP A 69 2.17 -10.73 -18.51
CA ASP A 69 2.23 -12.21 -18.49
C ASP A 69 1.23 -12.91 -17.53
N GLY A 70 0.26 -12.17 -16.98
CA GLY A 70 -0.88 -12.76 -16.26
C GLY A 70 -0.60 -13.31 -14.85
N ASP A 71 0.56 -12.99 -14.27
CA ASP A 71 0.81 -13.23 -12.85
C ASP A 71 0.32 -12.02 -12.06
N SER A 72 -0.92 -12.08 -11.56
CA SER A 72 -1.50 -11.03 -10.71
C SER A 72 -1.06 -11.20 -9.27
N ILE A 73 -0.60 -10.13 -8.62
CA ILE A 73 -0.32 -10.11 -7.19
C ILE A 73 -1.63 -10.10 -6.38
N SER A 74 -1.64 -10.85 -5.29
CA SER A 74 -2.73 -10.88 -4.31
C SER A 74 -2.47 -9.94 -3.12
N VAL A 75 -3.46 -9.76 -2.25
CA VAL A 75 -3.25 -9.06 -0.95
C VAL A 75 -2.14 -9.73 -0.14
N SER A 76 -2.08 -11.06 -0.13
CA SER A 76 -1.01 -11.78 0.57
C SER A 76 0.37 -11.49 -0.03
N ASP A 77 0.49 -11.37 -1.35
CA ASP A 77 1.76 -11.04 -2.01
C ASP A 77 2.18 -9.61 -1.70
N TYR A 78 1.24 -8.65 -1.78
CA TYR A 78 1.46 -7.27 -1.38
C TYR A 78 1.94 -7.17 0.08
N MET A 79 1.25 -7.85 1.00
CA MET A 79 1.62 -7.85 2.40
C MET A 79 2.98 -8.52 2.64
N ASN A 80 3.31 -9.60 1.92
CA ASN A 80 4.65 -10.21 1.99
C ASN A 80 5.74 -9.28 1.47
N ARG A 81 5.45 -8.43 0.49
CA ARG A 81 6.42 -7.48 -0.08
C ARG A 81 6.70 -6.30 0.83
N TRP A 82 5.66 -5.76 1.46
CA TRP A 82 5.75 -4.47 2.15
C TRP A 82 5.73 -4.58 3.68
N LEU A 83 5.32 -5.71 4.25
CA LEU A 83 5.34 -5.92 5.70
C LEU A 83 6.53 -6.77 6.18
N TYR A 84 7.05 -7.68 5.36
CA TYR A 84 8.06 -8.68 5.73
C TYR A 84 9.34 -8.59 4.89
#